data_AF-A0A165Q0K9-F1
#
_entry.id   AF-A0A165Q0K9-F1
#
_cell.length_a   1.000
_cell.length_b   1.000
_cell.length_c   1.000
_cell.angle_alpha   90.00
_cell.angle_beta   90.00
_cell.angle_gamma   90.00
#
_symmetry.space_group_name_H-M   'P 1'
#
loop_
_entity.id
_entity.type
_entity.pdbx_description
1 polymer ?
#
loop_
_entity_poly.entity_id
_entity_poly.type
_entity_poly.pdbx_seq_one_letter_code
_entity_poly.pdbx_strand_id
1 'polypeptide(L)'
;MLQELTHMDRITQLQDEIQQLLTIMSNSIAYLTSRANFAQVSQDVPVTKQRKVDKFDPPEVLEANKRELVNDLVVKAKQVDYLIGSLPEPEAEEVQANRLQELENEMAEANAEYARAVARAKSLHEQVSAVLRTMLDDVDLPDDLDIPG
;
A
#
# COMPACT_ATOMS: atom_id res chain seq x y z
N MET A 1 5.84 -11.01 8.18
CA MET A 1 5.73 -11.35 6.73
C MET A 1 4.32 -11.15 6.15
N LEU A 2 3.45 -10.31 6.75
CA LEU A 2 2.11 -9.99 6.21
C LEU A 2 1.97 -8.52 5.79
N GLN A 3 3.05 -7.74 5.83
CA GLN A 3 3.03 -6.31 5.50
C GLN A 3 3.17 -6.02 4.00
N GLU A 4 3.48 -7.01 3.16
CA GLU A 4 3.64 -6.79 1.72
C GLU A 4 2.32 -6.89 0.92
N LEU A 5 1.23 -7.38 1.51
CA LEU A 5 -0.06 -7.50 0.82
C LEU A 5 -0.99 -6.28 0.99
N THR A 6 -0.62 -5.28 1.79
CA THR A 6 -1.50 -4.11 2.06
C THR A 6 -1.05 -2.82 1.38
N HIS A 7 0.06 -2.83 0.64
CA HIS A 7 0.45 -1.68 -0.15
C HIS A 7 -0.27 -1.78 -1.49
N MET A 8 -1.10 -0.79 -1.82
CA MET A 8 -1.64 -0.65 -3.17
C MET A 8 -0.49 -0.76 -4.17
N ASP A 9 -0.72 -1.54 -5.24
CA ASP A 9 0.28 -1.73 -6.29
C ASP A 9 0.80 -0.36 -6.75
N ARG A 10 2.14 -0.21 -6.86
CA ARG A 10 2.78 1.07 -7.18
C ARG A 10 2.34 1.59 -8.54
N ILE A 11 2.01 0.71 -9.47
CA ILE A 11 1.47 1.08 -10.78
C ILE A 11 0.05 1.66 -10.62
N THR A 12 -0.80 1.03 -9.81
CA THR A 12 -2.14 1.55 -9.52
C THR A 12 -2.06 2.90 -8.79
N GLN A 13 -1.15 3.04 -7.82
CA GLN A 13 -0.90 4.30 -7.13
C GLN A 13 -0.44 5.41 -8.10
N LEU A 14 0.46 5.09 -9.03
CA LEU A 14 0.91 6.05 -10.04
C LEU A 14 -0.24 6.47 -10.97
N GLN A 15 -1.08 5.52 -11.39
CA GLN A 15 -2.26 5.82 -12.21
C GLN A 15 -3.19 6.81 -11.49
N ASP A 16 -3.49 6.57 -10.22
CA ASP A 16 -4.37 7.43 -9.43
C ASP A 16 -3.79 8.84 -9.25
N GLU A 17 -2.49 8.96 -8.99
CA GLU A 17 -1.83 10.26 -8.84
C GLU A 17 -1.78 11.05 -10.16
N ILE A 18 -1.58 10.38 -11.30
CA ILE A 18 -1.69 11.02 -12.62
C ILE A 18 -3.12 11.52 -12.86
N GLN A 19 -4.13 10.72 -12.53
CA GLN A 19 -5.53 11.11 -12.67
C GLN A 19 -5.89 12.30 -11.77
N GLN A 20 -5.38 12.33 -10.54
CA GLN A 20 -5.52 13.47 -9.65
C GLN A 20 -4.84 14.72 -10.21
N LEU A 21 -3.62 14.58 -10.75
CA LEU A 21 -2.90 15.69 -11.39
C LEU A 21 -3.73 16.31 -12.53
N LEU A 22 -4.27 15.48 -13.41
CA LEU A 22 -5.13 15.94 -14.52
C LEU A 22 -6.42 16.61 -14.03
N THR A 23 -7.00 16.09 -12.94
CA THR A 23 -8.19 16.67 -12.31
C THR A 23 -7.88 18.06 -11.74
N ILE A 24 -6.75 18.22 -11.05
CA ILE A 24 -6.28 19.52 -10.54
C ILE A 24 -6.06 20.50 -11.70
N MET A 25 -5.44 20.06 -12.80
CA MET A 25 -5.23 20.91 -13.98
C MET A 25 -6.55 21.41 -14.58
N SER A 26 -7.52 20.51 -14.79
CA SER A 26 -8.84 20.85 -15.32
C SER A 26 -9.59 21.83 -14.40
N ASN A 27 -9.61 21.54 -13.10
CA ASN A 27 -10.26 22.38 -12.10
C ASN A 27 -9.57 23.75 -11.98
N SER A 28 -8.25 23.81 -12.10
CA SER A 28 -7.49 25.07 -12.11
C SER A 28 -7.87 25.94 -13.29
N ILE A 29 -7.97 25.38 -14.50
CA ILE A 29 -8.40 26.10 -15.69
C ILE A 29 -9.85 26.58 -15.55
N ALA A 30 -10.74 25.71 -15.05
CA ALA A 30 -12.13 26.05 -14.80
C ALA A 30 -12.27 27.17 -13.76
N TYR A 31 -11.48 27.14 -12.69
CA TYR A 31 -11.45 28.18 -11.66
C TYR A 31 -10.98 29.52 -12.24
N LEU A 32 -9.84 29.53 -12.93
CA LEU A 32 -9.27 30.76 -13.51
C LEU A 32 -10.20 31.39 -14.56
N THR A 33 -10.84 30.58 -15.40
CA THR A 33 -11.76 31.09 -16.43
C THR A 33 -13.09 31.58 -15.85
N SER A 34 -13.59 30.93 -14.80
CA SER A 34 -14.87 31.27 -14.17
C SER A 34 -14.80 32.42 -13.17
N ARG A 35 -13.67 32.59 -12.47
CA ARG A 35 -13.51 33.58 -11.38
C ARG A 35 -12.68 34.81 -11.74
N ALA A 36 -11.99 34.83 -12.88
CA ALA A 36 -11.30 36.02 -13.34
C ALA A 36 -12.28 37.10 -13.84
N ASN A 37 -12.05 38.35 -13.42
CA ASN A 37 -12.76 39.53 -13.93
C ASN A 37 -12.04 40.13 -15.16
N PHE A 38 -12.72 40.98 -15.91
CA PHE A 38 -12.13 41.67 -17.04
C PHE A 38 -11.12 42.72 -16.56
N ALA A 39 -9.90 42.68 -17.09
CA ALA A 39 -8.89 43.69 -16.88
C ALA A 39 -8.90 44.71 -18.02
N GLN A 40 -8.77 46.00 -17.70
CA GLN A 40 -8.65 47.05 -18.71
C GLN A 40 -7.20 47.06 -19.24
N VAL A 41 -7.02 46.75 -20.52
CA VAL A 41 -5.69 46.68 -21.16
C VAL A 41 -5.24 48.02 -21.72
N SER A 42 -6.18 48.89 -22.12
CA SER A 42 -5.90 50.25 -22.62
C SER A 42 -6.72 51.29 -21.87
N GLN A 43 -6.10 52.42 -21.49
CA GLN A 43 -6.77 53.54 -20.83
C GLN A 43 -7.87 54.17 -21.71
N ASP A 44 -7.75 54.04 -23.03
CA ASP A 44 -8.69 54.61 -24.00
C ASP A 44 -9.96 53.75 -24.20
N VAL A 45 -9.95 52.50 -23.73
CA VAL A 45 -11.08 51.57 -23.89
C VAL A 45 -11.67 51.22 -22.53
N PRO A 46 -12.78 51.87 -22.11
CA PRO A 46 -13.42 51.58 -20.84
C PRO A 46 -14.03 50.16 -20.84
N VAL A 47 -13.97 49.49 -19.68
CA VAL A 47 -14.54 48.15 -19.50
C VAL A 47 -16.07 48.23 -19.57
N THR A 48 -16.65 47.79 -20.68
CA THR A 48 -18.09 47.87 -20.96
C THR A 48 -18.92 46.74 -20.35
N LYS A 49 -18.27 45.69 -19.83
CA LYS A 49 -18.90 44.56 -19.15
C LYS A 49 -18.11 44.18 -17.91
N GLN A 50 -18.77 44.22 -16.75
CA GLN A 50 -18.26 43.64 -15.52
C GLN A 50 -19.07 42.38 -15.21
N ARG A 51 -18.40 41.31 -14.74
CA ARG A 51 -19.13 40.15 -14.23
C ARG A 51 -19.89 40.56 -12.96
N LYS A 52 -21.02 39.91 -12.67
CA LYS A 52 -21.73 40.08 -11.38
C LYS A 52 -20.74 39.85 -10.23
N VAL A 53 -20.82 40.66 -9.18
CA VAL A 53 -19.90 40.62 -8.02
C VAL A 53 -19.82 39.23 -7.39
N ASP A 54 -20.91 38.46 -7.38
CA ASP A 54 -20.93 37.09 -6.85
C ASP A 54 -20.18 36.06 -7.71
N LYS A 55 -19.76 36.43 -8.93
CA LYS A 55 -19.16 35.53 -9.92
C LYS A 55 -17.66 35.75 -10.14
N PHE A 56 -17.04 36.74 -9.51
CA PHE A 56 -15.59 36.95 -9.62
C PHE A 56 -14.99 37.17 -8.24
N ASP A 57 -13.76 36.70 -8.06
CA ASP A 57 -13.08 36.83 -6.79
C ASP A 57 -12.26 38.14 -6.77
N PRO A 58 -12.12 38.81 -5.61
CA PRO A 58 -11.25 39.98 -5.49
C PRO A 58 -9.83 39.66 -5.96
N PRO A 59 -9.08 40.64 -6.52
CA PRO A 59 -7.75 40.39 -7.06
C PRO A 59 -6.79 39.73 -6.07
N GLU A 60 -6.85 40.13 -4.79
CA GLU A 60 -6.04 39.57 -3.72
C GLU A 60 -6.35 38.08 -3.46
N VAL A 61 -7.63 37.72 -3.40
CA VAL A 61 -8.08 36.33 -3.22
C VAL A 61 -7.73 35.48 -4.43
N LEU A 62 -7.89 36.04 -5.64
CA LEU A 62 -7.55 35.34 -6.88
C LEU A 62 -6.04 35.05 -6.98
N GLU A 63 -5.18 35.99 -6.59
CA GLU A 63 -3.73 35.79 -6.56
C GLU A 63 -3.30 34.79 -5.48
N ALA A 64 -3.92 34.82 -4.30
CA ALA A 64 -3.68 33.83 -3.25
C ALA A 64 -4.05 32.41 -3.74
N ASN A 65 -5.24 32.25 -4.33
CA ASN A 65 -5.71 30.97 -4.84
C ASN A 65 -4.87 30.48 -6.03
N LYS A 66 -4.40 31.37 -6.92
CA LYS A 66 -3.45 31.00 -7.97
C LYS A 66 -2.17 30.40 -7.38
N ARG A 67 -1.64 31.01 -6.33
CA ARG A 67 -0.41 30.54 -5.66
C ARG A 67 -0.59 29.16 -5.05
N GLU A 68 -1.74 28.93 -4.41
CA GLU A 68 -2.13 27.62 -3.87
C GLU A 68 -2.23 26.57 -4.97
N LEU A 69 -2.98 26.85 -6.04
CA LEU A 69 -3.14 25.93 -7.18
C LEU A 69 -1.80 25.56 -7.83
N VAL A 70 -0.88 26.53 -7.99
CA VAL A 70 0.46 26.26 -8.52
C VAL A 70 1.27 25.39 -7.56
N ASN A 71 1.19 25.66 -6.25
CA ASN A 71 1.88 24.85 -5.25
C ASN A 71 1.38 23.40 -5.27
N ASP A 72 0.06 23.20 -5.29
CA ASP A 72 -0.56 21.88 -5.34
C ASP A 72 -0.15 21.11 -6.61
N LEU A 73 -0.14 21.80 -7.76
CA LEU A 73 0.30 21.22 -9.02
C LEU A 73 1.76 20.77 -8.96
N VAL A 74 2.66 21.61 -8.43
CA VAL A 74 4.09 21.30 -8.33
C VAL A 74 4.35 20.16 -7.34
N VAL A 75 3.66 20.16 -6.19
CA VAL A 75 3.78 19.10 -5.19
C VAL A 75 3.32 17.77 -5.80
N LYS A 76 2.17 17.74 -6.46
CA LYS A 76 1.65 16.54 -7.13
C LYS A 76 2.55 16.06 -8.26
N ALA A 77 3.09 16.97 -9.07
CA ALA A 77 4.05 16.61 -10.12
C ALA A 77 5.32 15.95 -9.55
N LYS A 78 5.84 16.46 -8.43
CA LYS A 78 6.99 15.84 -7.74
C LYS A 78 6.65 14.49 -7.12
N GLN A 79 5.43 14.31 -6.62
CA GLN A 79 4.96 13.02 -6.11
C GLN A 79 4.90 11.98 -7.24
N VAL A 80 4.39 12.36 -8.41
CA VAL A 80 4.40 11.50 -9.61
C VAL A 80 5.83 11.15 -10.02
N ASP A 81 6.75 12.12 -10.05
CA ASP A 81 8.15 11.90 -10.40
C ASP A 81 8.85 10.93 -9.43
N TYR A 82 8.60 11.09 -8.13
CA TYR A 82 9.08 10.15 -7.11
C TYR A 82 8.50 8.74 -7.32
N LEU A 83 7.21 8.63 -7.62
CA LEU A 83 6.56 7.35 -7.85
C LEU A 83 7.15 6.64 -9.08
N ILE A 84 7.41 7.36 -10.16
CA ILE A 84 8.08 6.84 -11.36
C ILE A 84 9.46 6.31 -11.00
N GLY A 85 10.26 7.08 -10.25
CA GLY A 85 11.58 6.64 -9.78
C GLY A 85 11.55 5.46 -8.80
N SER A 86 10.40 5.22 -8.15
CA SER A 86 10.19 4.09 -7.26
C SER A 86 9.65 2.84 -7.95
N LEU A 87 9.33 2.90 -9.24
CA LEU A 87 8.85 1.72 -9.96
C LEU A 87 9.97 0.66 -10.04
N PRO A 88 9.66 -0.63 -9.84
CA PRO A 88 10.62 -1.69 -10.09
C PRO A 88 11.02 -1.67 -11.56
N GLU A 89 12.31 -1.89 -11.84
CA GLU A 89 12.81 -1.95 -13.20
C GLU A 89 12.10 -3.10 -13.96
N PRO A 90 11.66 -2.86 -15.21
CA PRO A 90 11.03 -3.91 -15.98
C PRO A 90 12.07 -4.99 -16.32
N GLU A 91 11.91 -6.17 -15.73
CA GLU A 91 12.67 -7.37 -16.07
C GLU A 91 12.11 -7.99 -17.37
N ALA A 92 12.96 -8.66 -18.16
CA ALA A 92 12.49 -9.42 -19.31
C ALA A 92 11.64 -10.62 -18.83
N GLU A 93 10.56 -10.92 -19.56
CA GLU A 93 9.61 -11.98 -19.17
C GLU A 93 10.28 -13.34 -18.94
N GLU A 94 11.29 -13.68 -19.75
CA GLU A 94 12.06 -14.92 -19.59
C GLU A 94 12.84 -14.97 -18.27
N VAL A 95 13.45 -13.85 -17.87
CA VAL A 95 14.19 -13.74 -16.60
C VAL A 95 13.22 -13.82 -15.42
N GLN A 96 12.09 -13.13 -15.54
CA GLN A 96 11.03 -13.17 -14.52
C GLN A 96 10.46 -14.58 -14.35
N ALA A 97 10.20 -15.29 -15.45
CA ALA A 97 9.70 -16.66 -15.43
C ALA A 97 10.71 -17.63 -14.78
N ASN A 98 11.99 -17.53 -15.13
CA ASN A 98 13.04 -18.34 -14.51
C ASN A 98 13.14 -18.08 -13.00
N ARG A 99 13.12 -16.81 -12.58
CA ARG A 99 13.13 -16.43 -11.17
C ARG A 99 11.91 -16.97 -10.41
N LEU A 100 10.71 -16.93 -11.01
CA LEU A 100 9.53 -17.53 -10.41
C LEU A 100 9.68 -19.05 -10.24
N GLN A 101 10.24 -19.73 -11.25
CA GLN A 101 10.46 -21.17 -11.18
C GLN A 101 11.47 -21.55 -10.10
N GLU A 102 12.53 -20.78 -9.94
CA GLU A 102 13.51 -20.95 -8.87
C GLU A 102 12.86 -20.77 -7.49
N LEU A 103 12.08 -19.71 -7.30
CA LEU A 103 11.34 -19.47 -6.05
C LEU A 103 10.34 -20.59 -5.74
N GLU A 104 9.66 -21.14 -6.75
CA GLU A 104 8.75 -22.27 -6.59
C GLU A 104 9.50 -23.52 -6.10
N ASN A 105 10.67 -23.80 -6.67
CA ASN A 105 11.51 -24.92 -6.26
C ASN A 105 12.00 -24.76 -4.82
N GLU A 106 12.48 -23.55 -4.45
CA GLU A 106 12.88 -23.23 -3.08
C GLU A 106 11.73 -23.39 -2.09
N MET A 107 10.53 -22.93 -2.45
CA MET A 107 9.32 -23.09 -1.65
C MET A 107 8.95 -24.57 -1.47
N ALA A 108 9.08 -25.39 -2.50
CA ALA A 108 8.82 -26.82 -2.43
C ALA A 108 9.80 -27.51 -1.47
N GLU A 109 11.09 -27.19 -1.55
CA GLU A 109 12.12 -27.72 -0.66
C GLU A 109 11.88 -27.30 0.80
N ALA A 110 11.67 -26.01 1.04
CA ALA A 110 11.39 -25.47 2.37
C ALA A 110 10.12 -26.10 2.99
N ASN A 111 9.08 -26.30 2.19
CA ASN A 111 7.86 -26.96 2.66
C ASN A 111 8.08 -28.45 2.98
N ALA A 112 8.90 -29.16 2.19
CA ALA A 112 9.26 -30.55 2.46
C ALA A 112 10.10 -30.68 3.74
N GLU A 113 11.02 -29.75 4.00
CA GLU A 113 11.75 -29.66 5.27
C GLU A 113 10.83 -29.37 6.44
N TYR A 114 9.92 -28.40 6.29
CA TYR A 114 8.91 -28.09 7.28
C TYR A 114 8.05 -29.30 7.62
N ALA A 115 7.54 -30.02 6.61
CA ALA A 115 6.75 -31.23 6.81
C ALA A 115 7.54 -32.32 7.57
N ARG A 116 8.82 -32.52 7.23
CA ARG A 116 9.72 -33.45 7.95
C ARG A 116 9.94 -33.02 9.41
N ALA A 117 10.16 -31.73 9.66
CA ALA A 117 10.32 -31.20 11.01
C ALA A 117 9.06 -31.39 11.86
N VAL A 118 7.88 -31.10 11.29
CA VAL A 118 6.59 -31.30 11.96
C VAL A 118 6.32 -32.78 12.25
N ALA A 119 6.62 -33.68 11.32
CA ALA A 119 6.46 -35.12 11.53
C ALA A 119 7.34 -35.63 12.70
N ARG A 120 8.61 -35.18 12.76
CA ARG A 120 9.50 -35.50 13.88
C ARG A 120 8.99 -34.96 15.21
N ALA A 121 8.52 -33.72 15.23
CA ALA A 121 7.95 -33.11 16.43
C ALA A 121 6.71 -33.88 16.94
N LYS A 122 5.81 -34.29 16.02
CA LYS A 122 4.65 -35.10 16.36
C LYS A 122 5.04 -36.46 16.96
N SER A 123 5.99 -37.16 16.33
CA SER A 123 6.45 -38.47 16.85
C SER A 123 7.11 -38.34 18.22
N LEU A 124 7.94 -37.32 18.44
CA LEU A 124 8.55 -37.08 19.74
C LEU A 124 7.49 -36.73 20.80
N HIS A 125 6.50 -35.92 20.44
CA HIS A 125 5.40 -35.57 21.34
C HIS A 125 4.59 -36.80 21.74
N GLU A 126 4.31 -37.72 20.81
CA GLU A 126 3.64 -38.99 21.08
C GLU A 126 4.46 -39.88 22.02
N GLN A 127 5.77 -40.01 21.78
CA GLN A 127 6.67 -40.77 22.65
C GLN A 127 6.73 -40.20 24.07
N VAL A 128 6.88 -38.88 24.23
CA VAL A 128 6.89 -38.22 25.54
C VAL A 128 5.53 -38.40 26.24
N SER A 129 4.43 -38.25 25.52
CA SER A 129 3.09 -38.45 26.08
C SER A 129 2.85 -39.89 26.55
N ALA A 130 3.36 -40.87 25.81
CA ALA A 130 3.29 -42.28 26.20
C ALA A 130 4.09 -42.55 27.49
N VAL A 131 5.32 -42.04 27.59
CA VAL A 131 6.15 -42.17 28.80
C VAL A 131 5.48 -41.53 30.00
N LEU A 132 4.94 -40.31 29.85
CA LEU A 132 4.21 -39.63 30.92
C LEU A 132 2.98 -40.41 31.37
N ARG A 133 2.26 -41.07 30.44
CA ARG A 133 1.10 -41.90 30.77
C ARG A 133 1.52 -43.16 31.55
N THR A 134 2.56 -43.87 31.12
CA THR A 134 3.10 -45.02 31.85
C THR A 134 3.57 -44.64 33.25
N MET A 135 4.26 -43.50 33.40
CA MET A 135 4.67 -43.00 34.72
C MET A 135 3.48 -42.62 35.61
N LEU A 136 2.34 -42.21 35.05
CA LEU A 136 1.13 -41.93 35.81
C LEU A 136 0.44 -43.23 36.25
N ASP A 137 0.38 -44.22 35.35
CA ASP A 137 -0.28 -45.51 35.59
C ASP A 137 0.50 -46.37 36.63
N ASP A 138 1.83 -46.29 36.68
CA ASP A 138 2.66 -46.99 37.67
C ASP A 138 2.51 -46.44 39.11
N VAL A 139 1.96 -45.24 39.29
CA VAL A 139 1.73 -44.62 40.61
C VAL A 139 0.39 -45.05 41.23
N ASP A 140 -0.51 -45.67 40.45
CA ASP A 140 -1.84 -46.10 40.87
C ASP A 140 -1.94 -47.58 41.32
N LEU A 141 -0.81 -48.24 41.62
CA LEU A 141 -0.78 -49.55 42.30
C LEU A 141 -0.67 -49.35 43.82
N PRO A 142 -1.78 -49.41 44.60
CA PRO A 142 -1.68 -49.47 46.05
C PRO A 142 -1.08 -50.83 46.48
N ASP A 143 0.07 -50.74 47.14
CA ASP A 143 0.51 -51.70 48.16
C ASP A 143 -0.65 -51.93 49.14
N ASP A 144 -1.27 -53.10 49.09
CA ASP A 144 -1.68 -53.89 50.27
C ASP A 144 -2.41 -55.17 49.83
N LEU A 145 -1.63 -56.18 49.45
CA LEU A 145 -2.04 -57.58 49.52
C LEU A 145 -1.54 -58.16 50.86
N ASP A 146 -2.44 -58.14 51.84
CA ASP A 146 -2.73 -59.17 52.83
C ASP A 146 -1.53 -59.93 53.46
N ILE A 147 -1.17 -59.57 54.70
CA ILE A 147 -0.30 -60.38 55.57
C ILE A 147 -1.20 -61.19 56.52
N PRO A 148 -1.18 -62.54 56.47
CA PRO A 148 -2.00 -63.35 57.36
C PRO A 148 -1.37 -63.45 58.76
N GLY A 149 -2.19 -63.24 59.79
CA GLY A 149 -1.90 -63.55 61.20
C GLY A 149 -2.87 -64.60 61.74
#